data_AF-A0A848W4W1-F1
#
_entry.id   AF-A0A848W4W1-F1
#
_cell.length_a   1.000
_cell.length_b   1.000
_cell.length_c   1.000
_cell.angle_alpha   90.00
_cell.angle_beta   90.00
_cell.angle_gamma   90.00
#
_symmetry.space_group_name_H-M   'P 1'
#
loop_
_entity.id
_entity.type
_entity.pdbx_description
1 polymer ?
#
loop_
_entity_poly.entity_id
_entity_poly.type
_entity_poly.pdbx_seq_one_letter_code
_entity_poly.pdbx_strand_id
1 'polypeptide(L)'
;MINYPRWAILVTLVVCLWGVVFAAPNFFDEPPSALPSQTLDLGLDLQGGGHWLIDVDTNQPVIADLESIRTQVRDELRGEKPRIDYSNLAIEDMAVVFTLRDIADFEEARDRLRNLDSNIVLNITDDAKFRLEFTEQALIERGQRLVEKSIEVLRRRVDETGVSEPTIQKQGRDRILLQVAGIDDPDEFEEKVIGPTAILTFHLIDEQASVADAISRRRAPEGSRILYEDDGG
;
A
#
# COMPACT_ATOMS: atom_id res chain seq x y z
N MET A 1 -28.21 -58.00 25.38
CA MET A 1 -29.06 -56.93 24.81
C MET A 1 -28.80 -55.69 25.64
N ILE A 2 -28.24 -54.64 25.06
CA ILE A 2 -27.93 -53.40 25.79
C ILE A 2 -29.26 -52.67 26.00
N ASN A 3 -29.78 -52.68 27.23
CA ASN A 3 -31.00 -51.95 27.58
C ASN A 3 -30.61 -50.52 27.96
N TYR A 4 -30.80 -49.58 27.05
CA TYR A 4 -30.64 -48.16 27.37
C TYR A 4 -31.82 -47.68 28.22
N PRO A 5 -31.57 -46.86 29.26
CA PRO A 5 -32.64 -46.31 30.06
C PRO A 5 -33.46 -45.30 29.24
N ARG A 6 -34.79 -45.29 29.42
CA ARG A 6 -35.73 -44.49 28.60
C ARG A 6 -35.44 -42.99 28.58
N TRP A 7 -34.91 -42.46 29.69
CA TRP A 7 -34.52 -41.04 29.77
C TRP A 7 -33.34 -40.72 28.85
N ALA A 8 -32.38 -41.64 28.68
CA ALA A 8 -31.23 -41.44 27.80
C ALA A 8 -31.69 -41.43 26.33
N ILE A 9 -32.61 -42.31 25.95
CA ILE A 9 -33.24 -42.30 24.62
C ILE A 9 -33.95 -40.96 24.37
N LEU A 10 -34.70 -40.46 25.35
CA LEU A 10 -35.42 -39.19 25.24
C LEU A 10 -34.45 -38.00 25.07
N VAL A 11 -33.37 -37.96 25.86
CA VAL A 11 -32.32 -36.93 25.73
C VAL A 11 -31.66 -36.99 24.35
N THR A 12 -31.30 -38.18 23.87
CA THR A 12 -30.71 -38.35 22.53
C THR A 12 -31.65 -37.85 21.44
N LEU A 13 -32.94 -38.17 21.51
CA LEU A 13 -33.93 -37.68 20.53
C LEU A 13 -34.06 -36.15 20.56
N VAL A 14 -34.06 -35.53 21.75
CA VAL A 14 -34.09 -34.07 21.88
C VAL A 14 -32.84 -33.42 21.27
N VAL A 15 -31.65 -33.99 21.53
CA VAL A 15 -30.39 -33.48 20.95
C VAL A 15 -30.39 -33.63 19.42
N CYS A 16 -30.83 -34.77 18.88
CA CYS A 16 -30.96 -34.94 17.44
C CYS A 16 -31.97 -33.95 16.83
N LEU A 17 -33.11 -33.75 17.50
CA LEU A 17 -34.13 -32.79 17.06
C LEU A 17 -33.56 -31.37 17.02
N TRP A 18 -32.82 -30.95 18.05
CA TRP A 18 -32.14 -29.66 18.04
C TRP A 18 -31.10 -29.55 16.92
N GLY A 19 -30.30 -30.59 16.69
CA GLY A 19 -29.37 -30.62 15.55
C GLY A 19 -30.07 -30.39 14.22
N VAL A 20 -31.22 -31.01 13.99
CA VAL A 20 -32.04 -30.79 12.79
C VAL A 20 -32.56 -29.36 12.71
N VAL A 21 -33.05 -28.79 13.81
CA VAL A 21 -33.56 -27.40 13.85
C VAL A 21 -32.45 -26.39 13.54
N PHE A 22 -31.24 -26.59 14.05
CA PHE A 22 -30.09 -25.72 13.75
C PHE A 22 -29.53 -25.91 12.34
N ALA A 23 -29.65 -27.11 11.76
CA ALA A 23 -29.20 -27.37 10.38
C ALA A 23 -30.23 -26.97 9.31
N ALA A 24 -31.52 -26.91 9.67
CA ALA A 24 -32.63 -26.63 8.76
C ALA A 24 -32.49 -25.35 7.92
N PRO A 25 -31.95 -24.21 8.43
CA PRO A 25 -31.79 -22.99 7.63
C PRO A 25 -30.97 -23.17 6.35
N ASN A 26 -30.04 -24.13 6.30
CA ASN A 26 -29.17 -24.38 5.14
C ASN A 26 -29.90 -24.94 3.91
N PHE A 27 -31.17 -25.37 4.05
CA PHE A 27 -31.97 -25.95 2.97
C PHE A 27 -33.01 -24.98 2.39
N PHE A 28 -33.09 -23.75 2.91
CA PHE A 28 -34.04 -22.74 2.49
C PHE A 28 -33.29 -21.46 2.10
N ASP A 29 -33.61 -20.88 0.94
CA ASP A 29 -33.05 -19.58 0.53
C ASP A 29 -33.53 -18.45 1.45
N GLU A 30 -34.78 -18.53 1.92
CA GLU A 30 -35.35 -17.65 2.95
C GLU A 30 -35.88 -18.49 4.13
N PRO A 31 -35.14 -18.59 5.25
CA PRO A 31 -35.58 -19.37 6.38
C PRO A 31 -36.79 -18.72 7.06
N PRO A 32 -37.86 -19.49 7.38
CA PRO A 32 -39.00 -18.97 8.14
C PRO A 32 -38.57 -18.42 9.50
N SER A 33 -39.25 -17.37 9.99
CA SER A 33 -38.90 -16.63 11.22
C SER A 33 -38.85 -17.45 12.52
N ALA A 34 -39.34 -18.69 12.49
CA ALA A 34 -39.27 -19.65 13.59
C ALA A 34 -37.94 -20.43 13.65
N LEU A 35 -37.09 -20.34 12.61
CA LEU A 35 -35.78 -20.98 12.54
C LEU A 35 -34.65 -20.00 12.88
N PRO A 36 -33.47 -20.51 13.29
CA PRO A 36 -32.26 -19.70 13.39
C PRO A 36 -31.93 -19.04 12.05
N SER A 37 -31.43 -17.81 12.08
CA SER A 37 -31.12 -17.04 10.87
C SER A 37 -29.70 -17.25 10.33
N GLN A 38 -28.87 -18.04 11.00
CA GLN A 38 -27.48 -18.30 10.60
C GLN A 38 -27.42 -19.54 9.72
N THR A 39 -26.96 -19.36 8.48
CA THR A 39 -26.56 -20.45 7.58
C THR A 39 -25.06 -20.73 7.75
N LEU A 40 -24.61 -21.88 7.24
CA LEU A 40 -23.20 -22.22 7.16
C LEU A 40 -22.54 -21.36 6.06
N ASP A 41 -21.44 -20.68 6.40
CA ASP A 41 -20.63 -19.98 5.40
C ASP A 41 -19.96 -20.99 4.47
N LEU A 42 -20.17 -20.80 3.17
CA LEU A 42 -19.61 -21.67 2.13
C LEU A 42 -18.26 -21.07 1.71
N GLY A 43 -17.21 -21.89 1.71
CA GLY A 43 -15.89 -21.44 1.26
C GLY A 43 -15.84 -21.15 -0.25
N LEU A 44 -14.73 -20.55 -0.69
CA LEU A 44 -14.43 -20.19 -2.09
C LEU A 44 -14.69 -21.34 -3.09
N ASP A 45 -14.38 -22.57 -2.72
CA ASP A 45 -14.54 -23.74 -3.61
C ASP A 45 -16.02 -24.13 -3.83
N LEU A 46 -16.91 -23.75 -2.91
CA LEU A 46 -18.33 -24.08 -2.96
C LEU A 46 -19.20 -22.91 -3.44
N GLN A 47 -18.84 -21.68 -3.09
CA GLN A 47 -19.57 -20.46 -3.49
C GLN A 47 -19.00 -19.81 -4.76
N GLY A 48 -17.78 -20.19 -5.18
CA GLY A 48 -17.03 -19.41 -6.15
C GLY A 48 -16.49 -18.11 -5.56
N GLY A 49 -15.72 -17.38 -6.36
CA GLY A 49 -15.20 -16.07 -6.00
C GLY A 49 -13.83 -15.82 -6.62
N GLY A 50 -13.00 -15.03 -5.93
CA GLY A 50 -11.70 -14.59 -6.43
C GLY A 50 -10.52 -14.93 -5.54
N HIS A 51 -9.38 -15.20 -6.19
CA HIS A 51 -8.10 -15.48 -5.57
C HIS A 51 -7.01 -14.66 -6.27
N TRP A 52 -6.44 -13.70 -5.53
CA TRP A 52 -5.43 -12.80 -6.07
C TRP A 52 -4.15 -12.87 -5.25
N LEU A 53 -3.03 -12.86 -5.97
CA LEU A 53 -1.71 -12.67 -5.41
C LEU A 53 -1.16 -11.34 -5.92
N ILE A 54 -1.09 -10.37 -5.02
CA ILE A 54 -0.81 -8.96 -5.34
C ILE A 54 0.64 -8.66 -4.97
N ASP A 55 1.45 -8.20 -5.92
CA ASP A 55 2.79 -7.68 -5.68
C ASP A 55 2.72 -6.23 -5.18
N VAL A 56 3.40 -5.93 -4.07
CA VAL A 56 3.49 -4.58 -3.52
C VAL A 56 4.79 -3.94 -4.02
N ASP A 57 4.66 -2.83 -4.74
CA ASP A 57 5.84 -2.06 -5.19
C ASP A 57 6.52 -1.37 -4.01
N THR A 58 7.62 -1.96 -3.54
CA THR A 58 8.43 -1.41 -2.45
C THR A 58 9.42 -0.34 -2.91
N ASN A 59 9.64 -0.18 -4.22
CA ASN A 59 10.66 0.71 -4.75
C ASN A 59 10.14 2.14 -4.90
N GLN A 60 8.91 2.31 -5.39
CA GLN A 60 8.30 3.63 -5.59
C GLN A 60 8.33 4.51 -4.34
N PRO A 61 7.91 4.05 -3.14
CA PRO A 61 7.97 4.88 -1.94
C PRO A 61 9.41 5.24 -1.54
N VAL A 62 10.36 4.33 -1.78
CA VAL A 62 11.77 4.59 -1.47
C VAL A 62 12.34 5.67 -2.40
N ILE A 63 11.99 5.67 -3.68
CA ILE A 63 12.39 6.73 -4.62
C ILE A 63 11.83 8.08 -4.17
N ALA A 64 10.55 8.14 -3.79
CA ALA A 64 9.94 9.38 -3.28
C ALA A 64 10.65 9.90 -2.01
N ASP A 65 11.03 9.00 -1.10
CA ASP A 65 11.80 9.37 0.08
C ASP A 65 13.21 9.86 -0.27
N LEU A 66 13.88 9.25 -1.25
CA LEU A 66 15.17 9.72 -1.75
C LEU A 66 15.07 11.12 -2.37
N GLU A 67 13.94 11.49 -2.97
CA GLU A 67 13.70 12.86 -3.45
C GLU A 67 13.60 13.86 -2.29
N SER A 68 12.95 13.46 -1.19
CA SER A 68 12.92 14.24 0.05
C SER A 68 14.33 14.41 0.63
N ILE A 69 15.09 13.32 0.74
CA ILE A 69 16.49 13.34 1.21
C ILE A 69 17.36 14.21 0.31
N ARG A 70 17.24 14.08 -1.02
CA ARG A 70 17.96 14.93 -1.98
C ARG A 70 17.68 16.42 -1.74
N THR A 71 16.45 16.76 -1.37
CA THR A 71 16.07 18.14 -1.06
C THR A 71 16.69 18.58 0.27
N GLN A 72 16.62 17.75 1.31
CA GLN A 72 17.26 18.02 2.60
C GLN A 72 18.78 18.18 2.48
N VAL A 73 19.46 17.30 1.72
CA VAL A 73 20.91 17.40 1.44
C VAL A 73 21.24 18.73 0.75
N ARG A 74 20.43 19.15 -0.22
CA ARG A 74 20.61 20.45 -0.88
C ARG A 74 20.49 21.60 0.11
N ASP A 75 19.50 21.55 0.98
CA ASP A 75 19.21 22.61 1.94
C ASP A 75 20.29 22.66 3.03
N GLU A 76 20.78 21.51 3.50
CA GLU A 76 21.85 21.40 4.49
C GLU A 76 23.19 21.96 3.96
N LEU A 77 23.55 21.60 2.72
CA LEU A 77 24.81 22.05 2.11
C LEU A 77 24.80 23.52 1.69
N ARG A 78 23.62 24.08 1.34
CA ARG A 78 23.49 25.48 0.89
C ARG A 78 23.01 26.46 1.93
N GLY A 79 22.20 26.02 2.89
CA GLY A 79 21.49 26.84 3.86
C GLY A 79 22.37 27.27 5.02
N GLU A 80 23.25 26.39 5.50
CA GLU A 80 24.14 26.70 6.62
C GLU A 80 25.50 27.26 6.16
N LYS A 81 26.09 28.15 6.97
CA LYS A 81 27.42 28.73 6.70
C LYS A 81 28.51 27.98 7.47
N PRO A 82 29.65 27.62 6.85
CA PRO A 82 30.04 27.88 5.46
C PRO A 82 29.22 27.08 4.44
N ARG A 83 28.97 27.71 3.29
CA ARG A 83 28.24 27.12 2.16
C ARG A 83 29.15 26.13 1.45
N ILE A 84 28.68 24.90 1.30
CA ILE A 84 29.43 23.82 0.66
C ILE A 84 28.98 23.71 -0.78
N ASP A 85 29.91 23.94 -1.72
CA ASP A 85 29.61 23.85 -3.15
C ASP A 85 29.67 22.38 -3.62
N TYR A 86 28.60 21.94 -4.29
CA TYR A 86 28.50 20.60 -4.86
C TYR A 86 28.05 20.63 -6.33
N SER A 87 28.24 19.51 -7.01
CA SER A 87 27.85 19.26 -8.40
C SER A 87 27.16 17.90 -8.52
N ASN A 88 26.36 17.73 -9.58
CA ASN A 88 25.70 16.47 -9.93
C ASN A 88 24.86 15.84 -8.82
N LEU A 89 24.06 16.64 -8.10
CA LEU A 89 23.12 16.11 -7.11
C LEU A 89 21.95 15.41 -7.82
N ALA A 90 21.97 14.09 -7.80
CA ALA A 90 21.00 13.24 -8.49
C ALA A 90 20.64 12.02 -7.65
N ILE A 91 19.61 11.29 -8.09
CA ILE A 91 19.27 9.98 -7.55
C ILE A 91 19.74 8.95 -8.57
N GLU A 92 20.66 8.09 -8.18
CA GLU A 92 21.25 7.05 -9.02
C GLU A 92 21.28 5.74 -8.23
N ASP A 93 20.76 4.65 -8.81
CA ASP A 93 20.77 3.31 -8.22
C ASP A 93 20.27 3.27 -6.76
N MET A 94 19.09 3.85 -6.50
CA MET A 94 18.47 3.92 -5.16
C MET A 94 19.32 4.64 -4.10
N ALA A 95 20.19 5.54 -4.53
CA ALA A 95 21.00 6.38 -3.66
C ALA A 95 20.97 7.84 -4.12
N VAL A 96 21.13 8.76 -3.17
CA VAL A 96 21.42 10.16 -3.49
C VAL A 96 22.92 10.29 -3.67
N VAL A 97 23.33 10.73 -4.85
CA VAL A 97 24.74 10.93 -5.19
C VAL A 97 25.02 12.40 -5.47
N PHE A 98 26.19 12.86 -5.04
CA PHE A 98 26.71 14.18 -5.42
C PHE A 98 28.23 14.21 -5.32
N THR A 99 28.85 15.20 -5.96
CA THR A 99 30.30 15.43 -5.90
C THR A 99 30.58 16.80 -5.32
N LEU A 100 31.39 16.88 -4.26
CA LEU A 100 31.89 18.13 -3.71
C LEU A 100 32.83 18.83 -4.70
N ARG A 101 32.76 20.16 -4.73
CA ARG A 101 33.63 21.00 -5.55
C ARG A 101 34.97 21.28 -4.87
N ASP A 102 34.93 21.47 -3.56
CA ASP A 102 36.11 21.67 -2.71
C ASP A 102 36.28 20.47 -1.78
N ILE A 103 37.49 19.91 -1.77
CA ILE A 103 37.84 18.77 -0.90
C ILE A 103 38.07 19.22 0.55
N ALA A 104 38.37 20.51 0.78
CA ALA A 104 38.53 21.06 2.12
C ALA A 104 37.23 21.00 2.95
N ASP A 105 36.08 21.03 2.27
CA ASP A 105 34.76 20.96 2.89
C ASP A 105 34.32 19.52 3.23
N PHE A 106 35.15 18.52 2.93
CA PHE A 106 34.79 17.11 3.05
C PHE A 106 34.39 16.70 4.47
N GLU A 107 35.20 17.05 5.47
CA GLU A 107 34.93 16.67 6.87
C GLU A 107 33.65 17.34 7.39
N GLU A 108 33.47 18.63 7.07
CA GLU A 108 32.27 19.39 7.44
C GLU A 108 31.02 18.82 6.77
N ALA A 109 31.08 18.50 5.47
CA ALA A 109 29.98 17.89 4.74
C ALA A 109 29.61 16.52 5.33
N ARG A 110 30.61 15.70 5.64
CA ARG A 110 30.41 14.38 6.26
C ARG A 110 29.71 14.52 7.62
N ASP A 111 30.16 15.44 8.46
CA ASP A 111 29.65 15.57 9.82
C ASP A 111 28.22 16.13 9.84
N ARG A 112 27.86 17.05 8.93
CA ARG A 112 26.48 17.52 8.75
C ARG A 112 25.55 16.41 8.27
N LEU A 113 25.96 15.69 7.22
CA LEU A 113 25.13 14.67 6.59
C LEU A 113 24.99 13.40 7.43
N ARG A 114 25.96 13.09 8.30
CA ARG A 114 25.90 11.94 9.20
C ARG A 114 24.73 12.02 10.19
N ASN A 115 24.28 13.22 10.52
CA ASN A 115 23.19 13.45 11.47
C ASN A 115 21.82 13.57 10.79
N LEU A 116 21.75 13.49 9.46
CA LEU A 116 20.52 13.70 8.70
C LEU A 116 19.48 12.59 8.96
N ASP A 117 19.92 11.32 8.90
CA ASP A 117 19.08 10.15 9.20
C ASP A 117 19.96 8.98 9.65
N SER A 118 19.61 8.36 10.77
CA SER A 118 20.32 7.20 11.32
C SER A 118 20.18 5.92 10.47
N ASN A 119 19.22 5.90 9.53
CA ASN A 119 18.94 4.77 8.66
C ASN A 119 19.68 4.84 7.31
N ILE A 120 20.42 5.92 7.08
CA ILE A 120 21.19 6.15 5.85
C ILE A 120 22.66 5.85 6.10
N VAL A 121 23.27 5.08 5.21
CA VAL A 121 24.71 4.89 5.15
C VAL A 121 25.29 5.90 4.17
N LEU A 122 26.33 6.59 4.63
CA LEU A 122 27.12 7.48 3.81
C LEU A 122 28.36 6.73 3.32
N ASN A 123 28.34 6.35 2.04
CA ASN A 123 29.46 5.74 1.36
C ASN A 123 30.25 6.79 0.58
N ILE A 124 31.57 6.70 0.66
CA ILE A 124 32.51 7.60 -0.04
C ILE A 124 33.28 6.74 -1.03
N THR A 125 33.11 7.00 -2.33
CA THR A 125 33.73 6.18 -3.39
C THR A 125 35.07 6.75 -3.86
N ASP A 126 35.16 8.07 -3.96
CA ASP A 126 36.36 8.85 -4.31
C ASP A 126 36.36 10.08 -3.38
N ASP A 127 37.51 10.68 -3.05
CA ASP A 127 37.69 11.71 -2.01
C ASP A 127 36.79 12.98 -2.09
N ALA A 128 35.90 13.08 -3.09
CA ALA A 128 34.87 14.12 -3.21
C ALA A 128 33.46 13.59 -3.57
N LYS A 129 33.25 12.29 -3.76
CA LYS A 129 31.95 11.71 -4.14
C LYS A 129 31.24 11.10 -2.93
N PHE A 130 30.04 11.60 -2.68
CA PHE A 130 29.17 11.13 -1.62
C PHE A 130 28.03 10.33 -2.21
N ARG A 131 27.76 9.18 -1.59
CA ARG A 131 26.62 8.31 -1.91
C ARG A 131 25.86 8.02 -0.62
N LEU A 132 24.62 8.48 -0.56
CA LEU A 132 23.71 8.26 0.56
C LEU A 132 22.70 7.21 0.15
N GLU A 133 22.71 6.07 0.82
CA GLU A 133 21.80 4.96 0.56
C GLU A 133 21.18 4.46 1.86
N PHE A 134 19.97 3.93 1.79
CA PHE A 134 19.36 3.30 2.95
C PHE A 134 20.10 2.01 3.31
N THR A 135 20.26 1.75 4.61
CA THR A 135 20.73 0.45 5.09
C THR A 135 19.80 -0.66 4.60
N GLU A 136 20.35 -1.87 4.40
CA GLU A 136 19.55 -3.05 4.04
C GLU A 136 18.45 -3.31 5.06
N GLN A 137 18.76 -3.17 6.36
CA GLN A 137 17.77 -3.31 7.43
C GLN A 137 16.63 -2.29 7.30
N ALA A 138 16.94 -1.02 7.03
CA ALA A 138 15.92 0.00 6.83
C ALA A 138 15.03 -0.31 5.61
N LEU A 139 15.60 -0.81 4.51
CA LEU A 139 14.82 -1.22 3.34
C LEU A 139 13.89 -2.40 3.64
N ILE A 140 14.35 -3.40 4.39
CA ILE A 140 13.54 -4.56 4.79
C ILE A 140 12.38 -4.09 5.69
N GLU A 141 12.66 -3.32 6.72
CA GLU A 141 11.63 -2.83 7.65
C GLU A 141 10.62 -1.92 6.94
N ARG A 142 11.08 -1.06 6.01
CA ARG A 142 10.21 -0.22 5.19
C ARG A 142 9.31 -1.06 4.29
N GLY A 143 9.86 -2.09 3.63
CA GLY A 143 9.09 -3.02 2.81
C GLY A 143 8.01 -3.74 3.64
N GLN A 144 8.36 -4.23 4.84
CA GLN A 144 7.40 -4.88 5.73
C GLN A 144 6.26 -3.94 6.16
N ARG A 145 6.61 -2.72 6.61
CA ARG A 145 5.62 -1.70 6.99
C ARG A 145 4.72 -1.32 5.81
N LEU A 146 5.27 -1.25 4.60
CA LEU A 146 4.49 -0.96 3.40
C LEU A 146 3.49 -2.06 3.11
N VAL A 147 3.90 -3.33 3.17
CA VAL A 147 2.98 -4.47 2.98
C VAL A 147 1.86 -4.46 4.02
N GLU A 148 2.19 -4.23 5.30
CA GLU A 148 1.19 -4.14 6.37
C GLU A 148 0.18 -3.02 6.13
N LYS A 149 0.67 -1.84 5.71
CA LYS A 149 -0.19 -0.71 5.36
C LYS A 149 -1.06 -1.02 4.14
N SER A 150 -0.52 -1.69 3.13
CA SER A 150 -1.29 -2.12 1.95
C SER A 150 -2.37 -3.13 2.32
N ILE A 151 -2.11 -4.05 3.25
CA ILE A 151 -3.13 -4.98 3.79
C ILE A 151 -4.26 -4.20 4.46
N GLU A 152 -3.95 -3.17 5.25
CA GLU A 152 -4.97 -2.32 5.89
C GLU A 152 -5.81 -1.55 4.85
N VAL A 153 -5.16 -1.02 3.80
CA VAL A 153 -5.86 -0.35 2.70
C VAL A 153 -6.80 -1.32 1.99
N LEU A 154 -6.33 -2.52 1.65
CA LEU A 154 -7.14 -3.54 1.01
C LEU A 154 -8.31 -3.95 1.91
N ARG A 155 -8.09 -4.16 3.21
CA ARG A 155 -9.16 -4.50 4.16
C ARG A 155 -10.29 -3.48 4.11
N ARG A 156 -9.96 -2.20 4.24
CA ARG A 156 -10.96 -1.12 4.17
C ARG A 156 -11.71 -1.10 2.83
N ARG A 157 -11.01 -1.27 1.71
CA ARG A 157 -11.65 -1.31 0.38
C ARG A 157 -12.58 -2.51 0.22
N VAL A 158 -12.18 -3.67 0.74
CA VAL A 158 -13.06 -4.85 0.73
C VAL A 158 -14.27 -4.61 1.63
N ASP A 159 -14.09 -4.05 2.83
CA ASP A 159 -15.21 -3.73 3.73
C ASP A 159 -16.23 -2.78 3.05
N GLU A 160 -15.77 -1.85 2.20
CA GLU A 160 -16.63 -0.96 1.40
C GLU A 160 -17.48 -1.69 0.35
N THR A 161 -17.04 -2.85 -0.13
CA THR A 161 -17.82 -3.68 -1.08
C THR A 161 -18.91 -4.51 -0.38
N GLY A 162 -18.88 -4.63 0.94
CA GLY A 162 -19.88 -5.37 1.71
C GLY A 162 -19.75 -6.89 1.62
N VAL A 163 -18.62 -7.42 1.14
CA VAL A 163 -18.40 -8.87 1.08
C VAL A 163 -18.05 -9.42 2.46
N SER A 164 -18.69 -10.54 2.81
CA SER A 164 -18.46 -11.24 4.07
C SER A 164 -17.13 -12.02 4.02
N GLU A 165 -16.32 -11.85 5.06
CA GLU A 165 -15.16 -12.70 5.39
C GLU A 165 -14.02 -12.81 4.34
N PRO A 166 -13.38 -11.68 3.95
CA PRO A 166 -12.19 -11.76 3.11
C PRO A 166 -10.99 -12.30 3.88
N THR A 167 -10.23 -13.19 3.23
CA THR A 167 -8.92 -13.61 3.74
C THR A 167 -7.85 -12.74 3.11
N ILE A 168 -7.24 -11.87 3.92
CA ILE A 168 -6.14 -10.98 3.51
C ILE A 168 -4.91 -11.32 4.33
N GLN A 169 -3.88 -11.86 3.68
CA GLN A 169 -2.68 -12.34 4.37
C GLN A 169 -1.42 -11.96 3.60
N LYS A 170 -0.32 -11.74 4.32
CA LYS A 170 0.99 -11.57 3.70
C LYS A 170 1.50 -12.92 3.18
N GLN A 171 1.90 -12.94 1.92
CA GLN A 171 2.50 -14.11 1.26
C GLN A 171 3.98 -13.83 0.94
N GLY A 172 4.90 -14.26 1.80
CA GLY A 172 6.33 -13.99 1.60
C GLY A 172 6.75 -12.57 2.03
N ARG A 173 7.58 -11.89 1.23
CA ARG A 173 8.21 -10.60 1.61
C ARG A 173 7.43 -9.37 1.15
N ASP A 174 6.91 -9.41 -0.07
CA ASP A 174 6.38 -8.28 -0.83
C ASP A 174 5.02 -8.60 -1.49
N ARG A 175 4.41 -9.75 -1.20
CA ARG A 175 3.12 -10.15 -1.76
C ARG A 175 2.02 -10.24 -0.73
N ILE A 176 0.80 -9.98 -1.19
CA ILE A 176 -0.43 -10.10 -0.41
C ILE A 176 -1.34 -11.09 -1.12
N LEU A 177 -1.80 -12.09 -0.36
CA LEU A 177 -2.85 -13.01 -0.75
C LEU A 177 -4.20 -12.41 -0.36
N LEU A 178 -5.09 -12.27 -1.34
CA LEU A 178 -6.48 -11.87 -1.14
C LEU A 178 -7.40 -12.99 -1.66
N GLN A 179 -8.29 -13.47 -0.81
CA GLN A 179 -9.33 -14.42 -1.19
C GLN A 179 -10.68 -13.88 -0.73
N VAL A 180 -11.65 -13.92 -1.63
CA VAL A 180 -13.00 -13.39 -1.40
C VAL A 180 -13.99 -14.37 -2.01
N ALA A 181 -14.92 -14.87 -1.21
CA ALA A 181 -15.98 -15.78 -1.64
C ALA A 181 -17.28 -15.01 -1.94
N GLY A 182 -18.14 -15.58 -2.78
CA GLY A 182 -19.49 -15.06 -2.99
C GLY A 182 -19.55 -13.71 -3.70
N ILE A 183 -18.57 -13.41 -4.57
CA ILE A 183 -18.61 -12.24 -5.46
C ILE A 183 -19.23 -12.61 -6.81
N ASP A 184 -20.07 -11.73 -7.34
CA ASP A 184 -20.78 -11.95 -8.62
C ASP A 184 -19.85 -11.78 -9.83
N ASP A 185 -19.04 -10.70 -9.83
CA ASP A 185 -18.08 -10.38 -10.90
C ASP A 185 -16.67 -10.16 -10.32
N PRO A 186 -15.74 -11.11 -10.53
CA PRO A 186 -14.36 -11.00 -10.07
C PRO A 186 -13.57 -9.85 -10.71
N ASP A 187 -13.83 -9.53 -11.98
CA ASP A 187 -13.06 -8.51 -12.71
C ASP A 187 -13.43 -7.11 -12.22
N GLU A 188 -14.73 -6.85 -12.02
CA GLU A 188 -15.22 -5.59 -11.43
C GLU A 188 -14.73 -5.42 -9.98
N PHE A 189 -14.68 -6.50 -9.21
CA PHE A 189 -14.16 -6.47 -7.85
C PHE A 189 -12.66 -6.15 -7.82
N GLU A 190 -11.88 -6.78 -8.69
CA GLU A 190 -10.44 -6.52 -8.83
C GLU A 190 -10.20 -5.04 -9.14
N GLU A 191 -10.92 -4.46 -10.11
CA GLU A 191 -10.76 -3.05 -10.49
C GLU A 191 -11.06 -2.10 -9.33
N LYS A 192 -12.13 -2.34 -8.58
CA LYS A 192 -12.52 -1.47 -7.46
C LYS A 192 -11.59 -1.58 -6.25
N VAL A 193 -11.13 -2.78 -5.93
CA VAL A 193 -10.40 -3.06 -4.68
C VAL A 193 -8.89 -3.05 -4.88
N ILE A 194 -8.39 -3.76 -5.88
CA ILE A 194 -6.96 -3.97 -6.16
C ILE A 194 -6.44 -2.90 -7.13
N GLY A 195 -7.32 -2.35 -7.96
CA GLY A 195 -7.01 -1.36 -8.97
C GLY A 195 -6.21 -0.15 -8.45
N PRO A 196 -5.66 0.64 -9.40
CA PRO A 196 -4.72 1.69 -9.11
C PRO A 196 -5.28 2.64 -8.05
N THR A 197 -4.43 2.98 -7.08
CA THR A 197 -4.83 3.97 -6.07
C THR A 197 -4.99 5.32 -6.76
N ALA A 198 -6.22 5.82 -6.80
CA ALA A 198 -6.48 7.19 -7.27
C ALA A 198 -5.69 8.19 -6.41
N ILE A 199 -4.73 8.88 -7.01
CA ILE A 199 -3.93 9.90 -6.33
C ILE A 199 -4.65 11.24 -6.48
N LEU A 200 -5.24 11.72 -5.38
CA LEU A 200 -5.81 13.06 -5.34
C LEU A 200 -4.72 14.09 -5.06
N THR A 201 -4.47 14.98 -6.02
CA THR A 201 -3.51 16.08 -5.89
C THR A 201 -4.21 17.43 -5.98
N PHE A 202 -3.88 18.32 -5.05
CA PHE A 202 -4.39 19.69 -5.05
C PHE A 202 -3.31 20.62 -5.61
N HIS A 203 -3.71 21.46 -6.57
CA HIS A 203 -2.84 22.45 -7.19
C HIS A 203 -3.47 23.84 -7.05
N LEU A 204 -2.64 24.86 -6.86
CA LEU A 204 -3.10 26.25 -6.93
C LEU A 204 -3.27 26.64 -8.40
N ILE A 205 -4.34 27.40 -8.68
CA ILE A 205 -4.62 27.93 -10.01
C ILE A 205 -3.75 29.17 -10.23
N ASP A 206 -3.05 29.22 -11.36
CA ASP A 206 -2.30 30.40 -11.79
C ASP A 206 -3.24 31.40 -12.48
N GLU A 207 -3.71 32.40 -11.73
CA GLU A 207 -4.64 33.42 -12.23
C GLU A 207 -3.99 34.42 -13.22
N GLN A 208 -2.66 34.51 -13.25
CA GLN A 208 -1.94 35.45 -14.13
C GLN A 208 -1.66 34.84 -15.51
N ALA A 209 -1.70 33.51 -15.61
CA ALA A 209 -1.47 32.80 -16.86
C ALA A 209 -2.72 32.73 -17.73
N SER A 210 -2.62 33.20 -18.98
CA SER A 210 -3.65 32.92 -19.99
C SER A 210 -3.56 31.47 -20.45
N VAL A 211 -4.59 30.67 -20.15
CA VAL A 211 -4.69 29.27 -20.58
C VAL A 211 -4.65 29.15 -22.12
N ALA A 212 -5.28 30.08 -22.83
CA ALA A 212 -5.30 30.11 -24.30
C ALA A 212 -3.89 30.33 -24.91
N ASP A 213 -3.08 31.18 -24.29
CA ASP A 213 -1.70 31.40 -24.72
C ASP A 213 -0.82 30.19 -24.44
N ALA A 214 -1.03 29.52 -23.30
CA ALA A 214 -0.29 28.31 -22.92
C ALA A 214 -0.58 27.13 -23.87
N ILE A 215 -1.85 26.94 -24.26
CA ILE A 215 -2.27 25.89 -25.21
C ILE A 215 -1.72 26.17 -26.62
N SER A 216 -1.84 27.42 -27.11
CA SER A 216 -1.38 27.77 -28.45
C SER A 216 0.14 27.63 -28.62
N ARG A 217 0.91 27.94 -27.57
CA ARG A 217 2.37 27.77 -27.54
C ARG A 217 2.84 26.38 -27.11
N ARG A 218 1.90 25.49 -26.74
CA ARG A 218 2.16 24.16 -26.12
C ARG A 218 3.17 24.24 -24.98
N ARG A 219 3.14 25.31 -24.19
CA ARG A 219 4.11 25.57 -23.13
C ARG A 219 3.45 26.33 -21.99
N ALA A 220 3.51 25.77 -20.79
CA ALA A 220 3.09 26.44 -19.58
C ALA A 220 4.13 27.49 -19.12
N PRO A 221 3.71 28.54 -18.39
CA PRO A 221 4.61 29.40 -17.63
C PRO A 221 5.48 28.60 -16.66
N GLU A 222 6.62 29.18 -16.26
CA GLU A 222 7.55 28.51 -15.34
C GLU A 222 6.86 28.19 -14.00
N GLY A 223 6.99 26.95 -13.53
CA GLY A 223 6.33 26.49 -12.30
C GLY A 223 4.86 26.07 -12.47
N SER A 224 4.25 26.31 -13.63
CA SER A 224 2.86 25.94 -13.93
C SER A 224 2.83 24.73 -14.88
N ARG A 225 1.74 23.95 -14.85
CA ARG A 225 1.47 22.88 -15.84
C ARG A 225 0.08 23.06 -16.42
N ILE A 226 -0.10 22.68 -17.68
CA ILE A 226 -1.43 22.61 -18.29
C ILE A 226 -2.07 21.29 -17.82
N LEU A 227 -3.25 21.38 -17.23
CA LEU A 227 -4.10 20.24 -16.92
C LEU A 227 -5.32 20.32 -17.85
N TYR A 228 -5.66 19.19 -18.44
CA TYR A 228 -6.88 19.03 -19.21
C TYR A 228 -7.93 18.44 -18.29
N GLU A 229 -9.18 18.87 -18.49
CA GLU A 229 -10.32 18.17 -17.93
C GLU A 229 -10.35 16.77 -18.55
N ASP A 230 -10.32 15.75 -17.70
CA ASP A 230 -10.53 14.37 -18.12
C ASP A 230 -12.03 14.13 -17.93
N ASP A 231 -12.78 14.08 -19.04
CA ASP A 231 -14.18 13.64 -19.04
C ASP A 231 -14.17 12.15 -18.70
N GLY A 232 -14.07 11.83 -17.42
CA GLY A 232 -14.30 10.48 -16.91
C GLY A 232 -15.70 10.06 -17.33
N GLY A 233 -15.77 9.03 -18.18
CA GLY A 233 -17.02 8.45 -18.67
C GLY A 233 -17.93 7.94 -17.57
#